data_AF-A0A4Y2A4N4-F1
#
_entry.id   AF-A0A4Y2A4N4-F1
#
_cell.length_a   1.000
_cell.length_b   1.000
_cell.length_c   1.000
_cell.angle_alpha   90.00
_cell.angle_beta   90.00
_cell.angle_gamma   90.00
#
_symmetry.space_group_name_H-M   'P 1'
#
loop_
_entity.id
_entity.type
_entity.pdbx_description
1 polymer ?
#
loop_
_entity_poly.entity_id
_entity_poly.type
_entity_poly.pdbx_seq_one_letter_code
_entity_poly.pdbx_strand_id
1 'polypeptide(L)'
;MNAEIGQEDYCVRGFLIPAVNFRATDYVDLFDWQAFHVTPLPVLRQISSLELLNMIQDDVPMAGWDFLLLNFLHILVKLVTEASRKRVGPQNRDGFIRATPESRKLMSQFKFRKDYKK
;
A
#
# COMPACT_ATOMS: atom_id res chain seq x y z
N MET A 1 -38.92 -5.65 13.36
CA MET A 1 -38.19 -4.77 12.43
C MET A 1 -36.79 -5.32 12.33
N ASN A 2 -36.54 -6.13 11.31
CA ASN A 2 -35.23 -6.75 11.08
C ASN A 2 -34.44 -5.76 10.22
N ALA A 3 -33.39 -5.18 10.78
CA ALA A 3 -32.46 -4.36 10.02
C ALA A 3 -31.54 -5.31 9.23
N GLU A 4 -31.77 -5.40 7.93
CA GLU A 4 -30.83 -6.02 7.00
C GLU A 4 -29.58 -5.14 6.94
N ILE A 5 -28.50 -5.62 7.57
CA ILE A 5 -27.18 -5.01 7.47
C ILE A 5 -26.66 -5.39 6.08
N GLY A 6 -26.66 -4.43 5.16
CA GLY A 6 -26.07 -4.61 3.83
C GLY A 6 -24.64 -5.14 3.97
N GLN A 7 -24.35 -6.26 3.30
CA GLN A 7 -23.00 -6.78 3.14
C GLN A 7 -22.19 -5.78 2.32
N GLU A 8 -21.61 -4.78 2.98
CA GLU A 8 -20.46 -4.06 2.47
C GLU A 8 -19.31 -5.07 2.48
N ASP A 9 -19.08 -5.73 1.34
CA ASP A 9 -17.90 -6.54 1.10
C ASP A 9 -16.67 -5.65 1.33
N TYR A 10 -16.09 -5.72 2.53
CA TYR A 10 -14.79 -5.13 2.82
C TYR A 10 -13.75 -5.90 2.00
N CYS A 11 -13.61 -5.52 0.74
CA CYS A 11 -12.60 -6.05 -0.15
C CYS A 11 -11.23 -5.69 0.45
N VAL A 12 -10.60 -6.67 1.10
CA VAL A 12 -9.22 -6.55 1.58
C VAL A 12 -8.37 -6.21 0.36
N ARG A 13 -7.76 -5.03 0.36
CA ARG A 13 -6.93 -4.59 -0.77
C ARG A 13 -5.76 -5.54 -0.94
N GLY A 14 -5.82 -6.37 -1.97
CA GLY A 14 -4.70 -7.20 -2.37
C GLY A 14 -3.52 -6.34 -2.81
N PHE A 15 -2.35 -6.54 -2.22
CA PHE A 15 -1.13 -5.92 -2.70
C PHE A 15 -0.66 -6.69 -3.94
N LEU A 16 -0.84 -6.10 -5.12
CA LEU A 16 -0.26 -6.62 -6.35
C LEU A 16 1.21 -6.22 -6.39
N ILE A 17 2.11 -7.19 -6.54
CA ILE A 17 3.54 -6.91 -6.73
C ILE A 17 3.73 -6.59 -8.22
N PRO A 18 4.10 -5.35 -8.58
CA PRO A 18 4.29 -5.00 -9.98
C PRO A 18 5.56 -5.65 -10.52
N ALA A 19 5.53 -5.98 -11.81
CA ALA A 19 6.71 -6.48 -12.50
C ALA A 19 7.76 -5.37 -12.58
N VAL A 20 8.99 -5.68 -12.15
CA VAL A 20 10.12 -4.74 -12.16
C VAL A 20 10.96 -4.94 -13.42
N ASN A 21 11.18 -3.89 -14.19
CA ASN A 21 12.05 -3.91 -15.34
C ASN A 21 13.51 -3.64 -14.94
N PHE A 22 14.31 -4.71 -14.77
CA PHE A 22 15.73 -4.59 -14.42
C PHE A 22 16.62 -4.00 -15.53
N ARG A 23 16.09 -3.84 -16.74
CA ARG A 23 16.81 -3.20 -17.86
C ARG A 23 16.49 -1.70 -17.99
N ALA A 24 15.65 -1.17 -17.10
CA ALA A 24 15.30 0.25 -17.10
C ALA A 24 16.54 1.13 -16.91
N THR A 25 16.69 2.11 -17.79
CA THR A 25 17.73 3.15 -17.70
C THR A 25 17.28 4.33 -16.85
N ASP A 26 15.97 4.53 -16.71
CA ASP A 26 15.37 5.58 -15.89
C ASP A 26 14.34 4.99 -14.91
N TYR A 27 14.12 5.66 -13.79
CA TYR A 27 13.18 5.26 -12.74
C TYR A 27 11.73 5.18 -13.23
N VAL A 28 11.37 5.98 -14.23
CA VAL A 28 10.03 5.97 -14.82
C VAL A 28 9.74 4.63 -15.52
N ASP A 29 10.76 4.02 -16.12
CA ASP A 29 10.65 2.76 -16.87
C ASP A 29 10.76 1.51 -15.99
N LEU A 30 11.04 1.69 -14.70
CA LEU A 30 11.24 0.60 -13.74
C LEU A 30 9.96 -0.20 -13.51
N PHE A 31 8.80 0.47 -13.64
CA PHE A 31 7.48 -0.11 -13.47
C PHE A 31 6.57 0.24 -14.64
N ASP A 32 5.80 -0.74 -15.11
CA ASP A 32 4.70 -0.47 -16.04
C ASP A 32 3.54 0.19 -15.28
N TRP A 33 3.55 1.52 -15.27
CA TRP A 33 2.53 2.34 -14.61
C TRP A 33 1.14 2.18 -15.23
N GLN A 34 1.03 1.77 -16.50
CA GLN A 34 -0.28 1.51 -17.14
C GLN A 34 -0.86 0.16 -16.74
N ALA A 35 -0.01 -0.85 -16.52
CA ALA A 35 -0.45 -2.16 -16.05
C ALA A 35 -0.90 -2.18 -14.58
N PHE A 36 -0.61 -1.12 -13.81
CA PHE A 36 -0.96 -1.04 -12.41
C PHE A 36 -2.16 -0.14 -12.14
N HIS A 37 -3.22 -0.69 -11.55
CA HIS A 37 -4.30 0.12 -11.00
C HIS A 37 -3.82 0.83 -9.73
N VAL A 38 -3.25 2.04 -9.91
CA VAL A 38 -2.85 2.91 -8.81
C VAL A 38 -4.10 3.27 -8.02
N THR A 39 -4.22 2.56 -6.91
CA THR A 39 -4.88 2.98 -5.70
C THR A 39 -5.00 4.47 -5.37
N PRO A 40 -6.06 5.25 -5.70
CA PRO A 40 -6.11 6.62 -5.21
C PRO A 40 -6.10 6.62 -3.67
N LEU A 41 -5.42 7.61 -3.11
CA LEU A 41 -5.36 7.81 -1.67
C LEU A 41 -6.79 7.96 -1.12
N PRO A 42 -7.11 7.52 0.10
CA PRO A 42 -8.47 7.63 0.63
C PRO A 42 -9.03 9.06 0.62
N VAL A 43 -8.18 10.08 0.73
CA VAL A 43 -8.59 11.48 0.59
C VAL A 43 -8.89 11.88 -0.86
N LEU A 44 -8.22 11.26 -1.82
CA LEU A 44 -8.47 11.44 -3.26
C LEU A 44 -9.63 10.58 -3.76
N ARG A 45 -10.11 9.59 -2.99
CA ARG A 45 -11.31 8.82 -3.33
C ARG A 45 -12.59 9.66 -3.31
N GLN A 46 -12.59 10.75 -2.53
CA GLN A 46 -13.74 11.65 -2.42
C GLN A 46 -13.82 12.66 -3.57
N ILE A 47 -12.79 12.70 -4.42
CA ILE A 47 -12.66 13.66 -5.52
C ILE A 47 -12.65 12.85 -6.82
N SER A 48 -13.45 13.24 -7.80
CA SER A 48 -13.49 12.52 -9.07
C SER A 48 -12.23 12.77 -9.90
N SER A 49 -11.85 11.80 -10.74
CA SER A 49 -10.72 11.93 -11.66
C SER A 49 -10.85 13.13 -12.61
N LEU A 50 -12.09 13.50 -12.95
CA LEU A 50 -12.40 14.63 -13.82
C LEU A 50 -12.21 15.97 -13.10
N GLU A 51 -12.64 16.08 -11.84
CA GLU A 51 -12.37 17.27 -11.01
C GLU A 51 -10.88 17.45 -10.77
N LEU A 52 -10.16 16.35 -10.55
CA LEU A 52 -8.69 16.34 -10.48
C LEU A 52 -8.05 16.90 -11.76
N LEU A 53 -8.53 16.46 -12.93
CA LEU A 53 -7.99 16.92 -14.22
C LEU A 53 -8.26 18.41 -14.44
N ASN A 54 -9.47 18.88 -14.15
CA ASN A 54 -9.85 20.28 -14.29
C ASN A 54 -9.04 21.16 -13.32
N MET A 55 -8.83 20.71 -12.08
CA MET A 55 -7.99 21.44 -11.11
C MET A 55 -6.53 21.59 -11.54
N ILE A 56 -5.97 20.57 -12.22
CA ILE A 56 -4.61 20.65 -12.78
C ILE A 56 -4.56 21.62 -13.97
N GLN A 57 -5.62 21.68 -14.79
CA GLN A 57 -5.69 22.59 -15.93
C GLN A 57 -5.98 24.04 -15.53
N ASP A 58 -6.76 24.24 -14.46
CA ASP A 58 -7.19 25.56 -13.99
C ASP A 58 -6.15 26.25 -13.07
N ASP A 59 -4.99 25.61 -12.84
CA ASP A 59 -3.85 26.11 -12.04
C ASP A 59 -4.27 26.67 -10.67
N VAL A 60 -5.31 26.08 -10.09
CA VAL A 60 -5.93 26.56 -8.85
C VAL A 60 -4.94 26.37 -7.70
N PRO A 61 -4.62 27.43 -6.94
CA PRO A 61 -3.60 27.36 -5.90
C PRO A 61 -4.01 26.36 -4.81
N MET A 62 -3.26 25.26 -4.78
CA MET A 62 -3.62 24.02 -4.16
C MET A 62 -3.19 23.94 -2.68
N ALA A 63 -3.33 25.05 -1.93
CA ALA A 63 -2.80 25.17 -0.56
C ALA A 63 -3.35 24.10 0.42
N GLY A 64 -4.55 23.58 0.16
CA GLY A 64 -5.13 22.47 0.92
C GLY A 64 -4.53 21.08 0.59
N TRP A 65 -3.93 20.91 -0.59
CA TRP A 65 -3.37 19.62 -1.01
C TRP A 65 -1.91 19.47 -0.65
N ASP A 66 -1.15 20.56 -0.58
CA ASP A 66 0.17 20.53 0.04
C ASP A 66 0.05 19.92 1.45
N PHE A 67 -1.00 20.28 2.19
CA PHE A 67 -1.27 19.68 3.49
C PHE A 67 -1.52 18.16 3.41
N LEU A 68 -2.22 17.67 2.39
CA LEU A 68 -2.50 16.24 2.21
C LEU A 68 -1.26 15.45 1.74
N LEU A 69 -0.49 16.00 0.80
CA LEU A 69 0.74 15.41 0.27
C LEU A 69 1.85 15.41 1.33
N LEU A 70 2.00 16.52 2.08
CA LEU A 70 2.95 16.64 3.19
C LEU A 70 2.58 15.68 4.33
N ASN A 71 1.31 15.59 4.69
CA ASN A 71 0.86 14.63 5.71
C ASN A 71 1.05 13.19 5.24
N PHE A 72 0.80 12.87 3.97
CA PHE A 72 1.04 11.55 3.41
C PHE A 72 2.52 11.17 3.45
N LEU A 73 3.40 12.05 2.95
CA LEU A 73 4.85 11.86 3.01
C LEU A 73 5.32 11.65 4.44
N HIS A 74 4.82 12.45 5.39
CA HIS A 74 5.15 12.32 6.81
C HIS A 74 4.71 10.98 7.40
N ILE A 75 3.48 10.53 7.11
CA ILE A 75 2.97 9.22 7.56
C ILE A 75 3.80 8.10 6.95
N LEU A 76 4.12 8.18 5.66
CA LEU A 76 4.87 7.15 4.94
C LEU A 76 6.32 7.07 5.43
N VAL A 77 6.98 8.22 5.60
CA VAL A 77 8.33 8.32 6.18
C VAL A 77 8.35 7.77 7.60
N LYS A 78 7.35 8.10 8.43
CA LYS A 78 7.22 7.53 9.79
C LYS A 78 7.08 6.01 9.75
N LEU A 79 6.21 5.49 8.91
CA LEU A 79 5.98 4.04 8.78
C LEU A 79 7.26 3.31 8.36
N VAL A 80 7.93 3.80 7.31
CA VAL A 80 9.20 3.24 6.80
C VAL A 80 10.27 3.32 7.88
N THR A 81 10.36 4.44 8.60
CA THR A 81 11.33 4.64 9.67
C THR A 81 11.08 3.70 10.85
N GLU A 82 9.83 3.52 11.28
CA GLU A 82 9.47 2.62 12.36
C GLU A 82 9.75 1.16 11.99
N ALA A 83 9.35 0.74 10.79
CA ALA A 83 9.61 -0.60 10.27
C ALA A 83 11.12 -0.87 10.14
N SER A 84 11.88 0.12 9.65
CA SER A 84 13.33 0.03 9.51
C SER A 84 14.01 -0.02 10.87
N ARG A 85 13.58 0.78 11.85
CA ARG A 85 14.14 0.82 13.20
C ARG A 85 14.12 -0.56 13.87
N LYS A 86 13.05 -1.34 13.67
CA LYS A 86 12.94 -2.71 14.17
C LYS A 86 13.96 -3.69 13.56
N ARG A 87 14.65 -3.29 12.48
CA ARG A 87 15.66 -4.09 11.77
C ARG A 87 17.05 -3.47 11.71
N VAL A 88 17.27 -2.32 12.36
CA VAL A 88 18.59 -1.69 12.43
C VAL A 88 19.36 -2.29 13.61
N GLY A 89 20.64 -2.63 13.38
CA GLY A 89 21.54 -3.25 14.36
C GLY A 89 21.82 -4.73 14.10
N PRO A 90 23.05 -5.24 14.37
CA PRO A 90 23.43 -6.62 14.05
C PRO A 90 22.52 -7.68 14.70
N GLN A 91 22.16 -7.47 15.97
CA GLN A 91 21.34 -8.40 16.75
C GLN A 91 19.88 -8.44 16.29
N ASN A 92 19.29 -7.27 15.98
CA ASN A 92 17.92 -7.16 15.48
C ASN A 92 17.78 -7.77 14.09
N ARG A 93 18.81 -7.64 13.24
CA ARG A 93 18.86 -8.27 11.91
C ARG A 93 18.89 -9.79 12.02
N ASP A 94 19.83 -10.30 12.80
CA ASP A 94 20.00 -11.74 13.02
C ASP A 94 18.76 -12.37 13.66
N GLY A 95 18.19 -11.70 14.68
CA GLY A 95 16.91 -12.09 15.29
C GLY A 95 15.76 -12.12 14.29
N PHE A 96 15.63 -11.10 13.43
CA PHE A 96 14.61 -11.05 12.40
C PHE A 96 14.78 -12.17 11.35
N ILE A 97 16.02 -12.40 10.89
CA ILE A 97 16.35 -13.42 9.88
C ILE A 97 16.08 -14.81 10.44
N ARG A 98 16.42 -15.10 11.70
CA ARG A 98 16.14 -16.39 12.35
C ARG A 98 14.66 -16.59 12.69
N ALA A 99 13.96 -15.55 13.15
CA ALA A 99 12.56 -15.66 13.55
C ALA A 99 11.61 -15.86 12.35
N THR A 100 11.97 -15.36 11.16
CA THR A 100 11.13 -15.46 9.95
C THR A 100 10.86 -16.90 9.49
N PRO A 101 11.86 -17.79 9.32
CA PRO A 101 11.60 -19.19 8.99
C PRO A 101 10.92 -19.94 10.13
N GLU A 102 11.21 -19.65 11.40
CA GLU A 102 10.57 -20.31 12.54
C GLU A 102 9.08 -19.95 12.67
N SER A 103 8.71 -18.68 12.45
CA SER A 103 7.29 -18.28 12.46
C SER A 103 6.52 -18.91 11.30
N ARG A 104 7.15 -19.10 10.13
CA ARG A 104 6.54 -19.82 8.99
C ARG A 104 6.31 -21.30 9.29
N LYS A 105 7.12 -21.94 10.13
CA LYS A 105 6.87 -23.32 10.59
C LYS A 105 5.67 -23.41 11.53
N LEU A 106 5.43 -22.37 12.34
CA LEU A 106 4.28 -22.28 13.24
C LEU A 106 2.97 -21.98 12.49
N MET A 107 3.04 -21.50 11.25
CA MET A 107 1.86 -21.28 10.42
C MET A 107 1.37 -22.60 9.82
N SER A 108 0.08 -22.88 9.99
CA SER A 108 -0.56 -24.02 9.32
C SER A 108 -0.42 -23.89 7.80
N GLN A 109 0.12 -24.93 7.16
CA GLN A 109 0.27 -24.95 5.71
C GLN A 109 -1.08 -25.26 5.07
N PHE A 110 -1.68 -24.25 4.45
CA PHE A 110 -2.92 -24.39 3.70
C PHE A 110 -2.62 -24.42 2.21
N LYS A 111 -3.13 -25.44 1.52
CA LYS A 111 -2.94 -25.60 0.08
C LYS A 111 -4.07 -24.91 -0.69
N PHE A 112 -5.26 -24.86 -0.10
CA PHE A 112 -6.44 -24.25 -0.69
C PHE A 112 -7.14 -23.33 0.32
N ARG A 113 -7.80 -22.29 -0.20
CA ARG A 113 -8.52 -21.30 0.61
C ARG A 113 -9.62 -21.92 1.49
N LYS A 114 -10.20 -23.04 1.06
CA LYS A 114 -11.20 -23.81 1.83
C LYS A 114 -10.63 -24.48 3.09
N ASP A 115 -9.30 -24.60 3.19
CA ASP A 115 -8.64 -25.25 4.31
C ASP A 115 -8.55 -24.30 5.53
N TYR A 116 -8.78 -23.00 5.34
CA TYR A 116 -8.88 -22.03 6.42
C TYR A 116 -10.19 -22.23 7.19
N LYS A 117 -10.10 -22.72 8.42
CA LYS A 117 -11.24 -22.69 9.35
C LYS A 117 -11.45 -21.25 9.81
N LYS A 118 -12.68 -20.77 9.65
CA LYS A 118 -13.15 -19.48 10.18
C LYS A 118 -13.40 -19.56 11.68
#